data_AF-A0A524M6P9-F1
#
_entry.id   AF-A0A524M6P9-F1
#
_cell.length_a   1.000
_cell.length_b   1.000
_cell.length_c   1.000
_cell.angle_alpha   90.00
_cell.angle_beta   90.00
_cell.angle_gamma   90.00
#
_symmetry.space_group_name_H-M   'P 1'
#
loop_
_entity.id
_entity.type
_entity.pdbx_description
1 polymer ?
#
loop_
_entity_poly.entity_id
_entity_poly.type
_entity_poly.pdbx_seq_one_letter_code
_entity_poly.pdbx_strand_id
1 'polypeptide(L)'
;MRSMPASAFCAATPLNSVLSLRSLSSVRVLAEAVASLSGRAYIVLAPFVGVLGSFMTGSNTVSNVLFAQFQYDTAAIVGFAPVMMVTLQVVGGAIGNMVCVNNIVAVSATVGISGVEGTVIRRNIIPAAIYSVLAVVVVLVLSTLE
;
A
#
# COMPACT_ATOMS: atom_id res chain seq x y z
N MET A 1 9.23 -15.72 -46.32
CA MET A 1 8.03 -15.43 -45.50
C MET A 1 8.51 -14.77 -44.21
N ARG A 2 7.95 -13.58 -43.92
CA ARG A 2 8.54 -12.52 -43.09
C ARG A 2 8.67 -12.91 -41.61
N SER A 3 9.82 -12.57 -41.04
CA SER A 3 10.12 -12.52 -39.62
C SER A 3 9.08 -11.69 -38.88
N MET A 4 8.38 -12.29 -37.91
CA MET A 4 7.55 -11.55 -36.98
C MET A 4 8.44 -10.81 -35.97
N PRO A 5 8.18 -9.53 -35.67
CA PRO A 5 8.96 -8.78 -34.70
C PRO A 5 8.65 -9.21 -33.27
N ALA A 6 9.67 -9.27 -32.42
CA ALA A 6 9.59 -9.63 -31.00
C ALA A 6 8.67 -8.72 -30.15
N SER A 7 8.18 -7.61 -30.69
CA SER A 7 7.26 -6.68 -30.03
C SER A 7 5.82 -7.17 -29.94
N ALA A 8 5.42 -8.20 -30.70
CA ALA A 8 4.03 -8.69 -30.74
C ALA A 8 3.66 -9.65 -29.59
N PHE A 9 4.64 -10.21 -28.87
CA PHE A 9 4.36 -11.15 -27.76
C PHE A 9 3.99 -10.44 -26.44
N CYS A 10 4.32 -9.15 -26.30
CA CYS A 10 3.99 -8.37 -25.09
C CYS A 10 2.56 -7.82 -25.05
N ALA A 11 1.85 -7.76 -26.18
CA ALA A 11 0.56 -7.04 -26.27
C ALA A 11 -0.69 -7.90 -26.02
N ALA A 12 -0.54 -9.22 -25.82
CA ALA A 12 -1.66 -10.15 -25.71
C ALA A 12 -1.53 -11.09 -24.51
N THR A 13 -1.21 -10.58 -23.33
CA THR A 13 -1.48 -11.36 -22.12
C THR A 13 -2.97 -11.20 -21.76
N PRO A 14 -3.81 -12.25 -21.89
CA PRO A 14 -5.13 -12.27 -21.25
C PRO A 14 -5.00 -12.09 -19.73
N LEU A 15 -3.79 -12.21 -19.17
CA LEU A 15 -3.46 -11.98 -17.77
C LEU A 15 -4.08 -10.70 -17.21
N ASN A 16 -4.09 -9.58 -17.94
CA ASN A 16 -4.65 -8.32 -17.42
C ASN A 16 -6.19 -8.37 -17.29
N SER A 17 -6.88 -9.11 -18.17
CA SER A 17 -8.35 -9.26 -18.13
C SER A 17 -8.83 -10.41 -17.22
N VAL A 18 -8.06 -11.52 -17.10
CA VAL A 18 -8.37 -12.58 -16.11
C VAL A 18 -7.93 -12.24 -14.68
N LEU A 19 -6.88 -11.42 -14.46
CA LEU A 19 -6.64 -10.85 -13.13
C LEU A 19 -7.79 -9.92 -12.74
N SER A 20 -8.24 -9.07 -13.68
CA SER A 20 -9.34 -8.12 -13.45
C SER A 20 -10.64 -8.85 -13.06
N LEU A 21 -11.08 -9.86 -13.81
CA LEU A 21 -12.35 -10.55 -13.50
C LEU A 21 -12.34 -11.41 -12.21
N ARG A 22 -11.18 -11.93 -11.76
CA ARG A 22 -11.07 -12.71 -10.51
C ARG A 22 -10.73 -11.85 -9.28
N SER A 23 -10.04 -10.73 -9.44
CA SER A 23 -9.76 -9.79 -8.35
C SER A 23 -10.92 -8.84 -8.08
N LEU A 24 -11.68 -8.45 -9.11
CA LEU A 24 -12.79 -7.50 -8.96
C LEU A 24 -13.96 -8.02 -8.11
N SER A 25 -14.18 -9.33 -8.00
CA SER A 25 -15.23 -9.86 -7.13
C SER A 25 -14.74 -10.04 -5.69
N SER A 26 -13.55 -10.59 -5.49
CA SER A 26 -13.03 -10.88 -4.15
C SER A 26 -12.51 -9.65 -3.41
N VAL A 27 -11.77 -8.77 -4.09
CA VAL A 27 -11.23 -7.52 -3.50
C VAL A 27 -12.35 -6.52 -3.22
N ARG A 28 -13.37 -6.46 -4.08
CA ARG A 28 -14.51 -5.58 -3.89
C ARG A 28 -15.45 -6.07 -2.78
N VAL A 29 -15.69 -7.38 -2.67
CA VAL A 29 -16.42 -7.95 -1.52
C VAL A 29 -15.67 -7.71 -0.21
N LEU A 30 -14.33 -7.80 -0.22
CA LEU A 30 -13.53 -7.43 0.94
C LEU A 30 -13.64 -5.94 1.26
N ALA A 31 -13.59 -5.08 0.25
CA ALA A 31 -13.78 -3.64 0.40
C ALA A 31 -15.16 -3.31 0.98
N GLU A 32 -16.23 -3.97 0.53
CA GLU A 32 -17.58 -3.82 1.06
C GLU A 32 -17.69 -4.32 2.51
N ALA A 33 -17.07 -5.45 2.84
CA ALA A 33 -17.02 -5.97 4.21
C ALA A 33 -16.26 -5.01 5.16
N VAL A 34 -15.14 -4.45 4.72
CA VAL A 34 -14.35 -3.51 5.50
C VAL A 34 -15.04 -2.15 5.60
N ALA A 35 -15.67 -1.68 4.52
CA ALA A 35 -16.44 -0.44 4.51
C ALA A 35 -17.69 -0.53 5.40
N SER A 36 -18.40 -1.66 5.40
CA SER A 36 -19.57 -1.87 6.26
C SER A 36 -19.19 -2.00 7.75
N LEU A 37 -18.03 -2.57 8.05
CA LEU A 37 -17.56 -2.71 9.44
C LEU A 37 -16.95 -1.40 9.98
N SER A 38 -16.19 -0.69 9.16
CA SER A 38 -15.38 0.46 9.60
C SER A 38 -16.01 1.81 9.27
N GLY A 39 -16.89 1.90 8.29
CA GLY A 39 -17.54 3.14 7.85
C GLY A 39 -16.55 4.29 7.68
N ARG A 40 -16.90 5.47 8.23
CA ARG A 40 -16.02 6.65 8.16
C ARG A 40 -14.71 6.51 8.94
N ALA A 41 -14.60 5.56 9.86
CA ALA A 41 -13.36 5.31 10.60
C ALA A 41 -12.27 4.64 9.73
N TYR A 42 -12.60 4.22 8.50
CA TYR A 42 -11.65 3.60 7.58
C TYR A 42 -10.44 4.51 7.25
N ILE A 43 -10.60 5.85 7.31
CA ILE A 43 -9.49 6.81 7.16
C ILE A 43 -8.32 6.48 8.11
N VAL A 44 -8.64 6.07 9.33
CA VAL A 44 -7.61 5.75 10.34
C VAL A 44 -6.90 4.45 9.98
N LEU A 45 -7.60 3.48 9.38
CA LEU A 45 -7.05 2.18 9.00
C LEU A 45 -6.27 2.21 7.68
N ALA A 46 -6.65 3.08 6.74
CA ALA A 46 -6.07 3.18 5.41
C ALA A 46 -4.53 3.26 5.39
N PRO A 47 -3.85 4.14 6.17
CA PRO A 47 -2.40 4.19 6.15
C PRO A 47 -1.73 2.94 6.75
N PHE A 48 -2.38 2.23 7.68
CA PHE A 48 -1.83 0.98 8.23
C PHE A 48 -1.83 -0.14 7.19
N VAL A 49 -2.82 -0.19 6.30
CA VAL A 49 -2.82 -1.11 5.15
C VAL A 49 -1.59 -0.84 4.26
N GLY A 50 -1.28 0.44 4.02
CA GLY A 50 -0.06 0.83 3.30
C GLY A 50 1.23 0.43 4.00
N VAL A 51 1.30 0.66 5.32
CA VAL A 51 2.45 0.27 6.15
C VAL A 51 2.66 -1.24 6.10
N LEU A 52 1.61 -2.04 6.26
CA LEU A 52 1.68 -3.50 6.19
C LEU A 52 2.10 -3.99 4.81
N GLY A 53 1.52 -3.42 3.75
CA GLY A 53 1.88 -3.76 2.37
C GLY A 53 3.36 -3.51 2.09
N SER A 54 3.91 -2.36 2.48
CA SER A 54 5.33 -2.07 2.26
C SER A 54 6.24 -2.84 3.22
N PHE A 55 5.78 -3.16 4.43
CA PHE A 55 6.52 -3.98 5.38
C PHE A 55 6.73 -5.40 4.83
N MET A 56 5.68 -6.02 4.25
CA MET A 56 5.75 -7.36 3.67
C MET A 56 6.50 -7.41 2.34
N THR A 57 6.29 -6.40 1.47
CA THR A 57 6.88 -6.39 0.12
C THR A 57 8.28 -5.80 0.05
N GLY A 58 8.66 -4.98 1.03
CA GLY A 58 9.92 -4.22 1.05
C GLY A 58 10.03 -3.13 0.00
N SER A 59 8.92 -2.73 -0.62
CA SER A 59 8.91 -1.66 -1.62
C SER A 59 7.61 -0.89 -1.62
N ASN A 60 7.72 0.44 -1.56
CA ASN A 60 6.58 1.34 -1.69
C ASN A 60 5.85 1.14 -3.03
N THR A 61 6.60 0.92 -4.13
CA THR A 61 6.01 0.73 -5.46
C THR A 61 5.17 -0.54 -5.53
N VAL A 62 5.68 -1.66 -5.01
CA VAL A 62 4.97 -2.95 -5.05
C VAL A 62 3.73 -2.90 -4.15
N SER A 63 3.84 -2.31 -2.95
CA SER A 63 2.69 -2.09 -2.07
C SER A 63 1.57 -1.27 -2.74
N ASN A 64 1.94 -0.17 -3.42
CA ASN A 64 0.96 0.69 -4.06
C ASN A 64 0.27 0.00 -5.24
N VAL A 65 0.99 -0.76 -6.06
CA VAL A 65 0.38 -1.53 -7.16
C VAL A 65 -0.60 -2.59 -6.62
N LEU A 66 -0.30 -3.21 -5.47
CA LEU A 66 -1.15 -4.24 -4.87
C LEU A 66 -2.42 -3.69 -4.22
N PHE A 67 -2.32 -2.56 -3.52
CA PHE A 67 -3.39 -2.09 -2.63
C PHE A 67 -4.04 -0.76 -3.04
N ALA A 68 -3.47 0.01 -3.98
CA ALA A 68 -4.08 1.28 -4.39
C ALA A 68 -5.48 1.08 -4.99
N GLN A 69 -5.68 0.02 -5.78
CA GLN A 69 -7.00 -0.28 -6.35
C GLN A 69 -8.02 -0.65 -5.26
N PHE A 70 -7.61 -1.45 -4.28
CA PHE A 70 -8.46 -1.78 -3.12
C PHE A 70 -8.85 -0.52 -2.33
N GLN A 71 -7.92 0.40 -2.11
CA GLN A 71 -8.16 1.66 -1.40
C GLN A 71 -9.08 2.59 -2.18
N TYR A 72 -8.89 2.64 -3.51
CA TYR A 72 -9.74 3.41 -4.41
C TYR A 72 -11.19 2.90 -4.38
N ASP A 73 -11.38 1.59 -4.52
CA ASP A 73 -12.70 0.97 -4.52
C ASP A 73 -13.38 1.11 -3.13
N THR A 74 -12.62 0.93 -2.05
CA THR A 74 -13.13 1.12 -0.68
C THR A 74 -13.56 2.56 -0.43
N ALA A 75 -12.80 3.55 -0.92
CA ALA A 75 -13.17 4.96 -0.82
C ALA A 75 -14.49 5.27 -1.52
N ALA A 76 -14.68 4.72 -2.72
CA ALA A 76 -15.90 4.87 -3.50
C ALA A 76 -17.13 4.28 -2.78
N ILE A 77 -16.96 3.19 -2.02
CA ILE A 77 -18.03 2.56 -1.23
C ILE A 77 -18.33 3.38 0.04
N VAL A 78 -17.31 3.87 0.75
CA VAL A 78 -17.47 4.65 1.99
C VAL A 78 -17.97 6.08 1.72
N GLY A 79 -17.83 6.58 0.49
CA GLY A 79 -18.25 7.93 0.08
C GLY A 79 -17.20 9.01 0.34
N PHE A 80 -15.92 8.63 0.42
CA PHE A 80 -14.80 9.58 0.46
C PHE A 80 -14.18 9.77 -0.92
N ALA A 81 -13.51 10.92 -1.13
CA ALA A 81 -12.73 11.16 -2.33
C ALA A 81 -11.67 10.06 -2.50
N PRO A 82 -11.68 9.29 -3.61
CA PRO A 82 -10.74 8.19 -3.81
C PRO A 82 -9.28 8.62 -3.75
N VAL A 83 -9.00 9.85 -4.19
CA VAL A 83 -7.66 10.45 -4.13
C VAL A 83 -7.12 10.50 -2.70
N MET A 84 -7.93 10.87 -1.71
CA MET A 84 -7.48 10.95 -0.31
C MET A 84 -7.05 9.59 0.25
N MET A 85 -7.81 8.53 -0.04
CA MET A 85 -7.47 7.18 0.43
C MET A 85 -6.24 6.62 -0.27
N VAL A 86 -6.09 6.88 -1.58
CA VAL A 86 -4.88 6.50 -2.32
C VAL A 86 -3.66 7.28 -1.81
N THR A 87 -3.81 8.56 -1.44
CA THR A 87 -2.72 9.32 -0.80
C THR A 87 -2.30 8.69 0.53
N LEU A 88 -3.26 8.29 1.37
CA LEU A 88 -2.96 7.57 2.62
C LEU A 88 -2.23 6.25 2.38
N GLN A 89 -2.57 5.53 1.31
CA GLN A 89 -1.87 4.31 0.91
C GLN A 89 -0.40 4.59 0.57
N VAL A 90 -0.13 5.61 -0.25
CA VAL A 90 1.22 5.99 -0.66
C VAL A 90 2.06 6.46 0.53
N VAL A 91 1.47 7.27 1.42
CA VAL A 91 2.14 7.74 2.64
C VAL A 91 2.40 6.58 3.60
N GLY A 92 1.41 5.73 3.82
CA GLY A 92 1.55 4.51 4.61
C GLY A 92 2.63 3.58 4.07
N GLY A 93 2.70 3.41 2.74
CA GLY A 93 3.74 2.65 2.07
C GLY A 93 5.14 3.21 2.32
N ALA A 94 5.31 4.53 2.23
CA ALA A 94 6.58 5.19 2.54
C ALA A 94 7.00 4.97 4.00
N ILE A 95 6.05 5.04 4.95
CA ILE A 95 6.29 4.78 6.37
C ILE A 95 6.68 3.31 6.60
N GLY A 96 5.96 2.36 6.00
CA GLY A 96 6.25 0.93 6.13
C GLY A 96 7.63 0.54 5.57
N ASN A 97 8.10 1.25 4.55
CA ASN A 97 9.43 1.02 3.99
C ASN A 97 10.56 1.34 4.97
N MET A 98 10.34 2.24 5.95
CA MET A 98 11.30 2.56 7.01
C MET A 98 11.48 1.42 8.03
N VAL A 99 10.46 0.56 8.19
CA VAL A 99 10.42 -0.50 9.20
C VAL A 99 10.57 -1.88 8.56
N CYS A 100 10.64 -1.97 7.22
CA CYS A 100 10.74 -3.23 6.51
C CYS A 100 12.01 -4.02 6.89
N VAL A 101 11.82 -5.28 7.27
CA VAL A 101 12.90 -6.20 7.65
C VAL A 101 13.86 -6.42 6.49
N ASN A 102 13.37 -6.61 5.27
CA ASN A 102 14.20 -6.86 4.09
C ASN A 102 15.18 -5.70 3.81
N ASN A 103 14.72 -4.45 3.99
CA ASN A 103 15.58 -3.27 3.82
C ASN A 103 16.62 -3.18 4.93
N ILE A 104 16.22 -3.41 6.17
CA ILE A 104 17.11 -3.29 7.33
C ILE A 104 18.18 -4.40 7.33
N VAL A 105 17.82 -5.62 6.92
CA VAL A 105 18.75 -6.75 6.78
C VAL A 105 19.72 -6.52 5.60
N ALA A 106 19.24 -5.93 4.50
CA ALA A 106 20.13 -5.58 3.39
C ALA A 106 21.15 -4.50 3.81
N VAL A 107 20.73 -3.50 4.59
CA VAL A 107 21.63 -2.47 5.13
C VAL A 107 22.57 -3.01 6.20
N SER A 108 22.10 -3.91 7.08
CA SER A 108 22.95 -4.53 8.11
C SER A 108 24.09 -5.33 7.46
N ALA A 109 23.80 -6.03 6.36
CA ALA A 109 24.78 -6.77 5.58
C ALA A 109 25.83 -5.87 4.89
N THR A 110 25.45 -4.68 4.40
CA THR A 110 26.39 -3.76 3.74
C THR A 110 27.28 -2.99 4.70
N VAL A 111 26.76 -2.66 5.89
CA VAL A 111 27.53 -1.95 6.92
C VAL A 111 28.33 -2.92 7.80
N GLY A 112 28.08 -4.23 7.69
CA GLY A 112 28.81 -5.27 8.42
C GLY A 112 28.41 -5.37 9.90
N ILE A 113 27.19 -4.93 10.25
CA ILE A 113 26.68 -4.95 11.62
C ILE A 113 25.57 -6.00 11.71
N SER A 114 25.88 -7.22 12.18
CA SER A 114 24.91 -8.30 12.34
C SER A 114 24.34 -8.36 13.76
N GLY A 115 23.09 -8.79 13.90
CA GLY A 115 22.44 -8.98 15.21
C GLY A 115 21.86 -7.71 15.85
N VAL A 116 21.93 -6.56 15.18
CA VAL A 116 21.31 -5.29 15.64
C VAL A 116 20.06 -4.90 14.86
N GLU A 117 19.60 -5.70 13.88
CA GLU A 117 18.43 -5.37 13.05
C GLU A 117 17.17 -5.13 13.88
N GLY A 118 16.94 -5.97 14.89
CA GLY A 118 15.81 -5.82 15.81
C GLY A 118 15.85 -4.50 16.58
N THR A 119 17.04 -4.02 16.96
CA THR A 119 17.21 -2.72 17.62
C THR A 119 16.89 -1.57 16.68
N VAL A 120 17.29 -1.68 15.40
CA VAL A 120 16.99 -0.68 14.36
C VAL A 120 15.49 -0.64 14.09
N ILE A 121 14.84 -1.79 13.90
CA ILE A 121 13.38 -1.89 13.72
C ILE A 121 12.65 -1.25 14.91
N ARG A 122 13.05 -1.60 16.14
CA ARG A 122 12.42 -1.08 17.36
C ARG A 122 12.58 0.43 17.49
N ARG A 123 13.71 0.99 17.05
CA ARG A 123 13.93 2.44 16.98
C ARG A 123 13.10 3.11 15.90
N ASN A 124 12.93 2.47 14.75
CA ASN A 124 12.15 3.01 13.62
C ASN A 124 10.64 2.89 13.79
N ILE A 125 10.14 2.01 14.66
CA ILE A 125 8.71 1.91 14.98
C ILE A 125 8.17 3.22 15.58
N ILE A 126 8.95 3.91 16.40
CA ILE A 126 8.53 5.16 17.05
C ILE A 126 8.25 6.26 16.00
N PRO A 127 9.19 6.64 15.12
CA PRO A 127 8.92 7.63 14.08
C PRO A 127 7.85 7.13 13.11
N ALA A 128 7.80 5.83 12.80
CA ALA A 128 6.75 5.28 11.92
C ALA A 128 5.33 5.49 12.50
N ALA A 129 5.15 5.26 13.80
CA ALA A 129 3.88 5.51 14.48
C ALA A 129 3.52 7.01 14.54
N ILE A 130 4.50 7.88 14.76
CA ILE A 130 4.27 9.34 14.77
C ILE A 130 3.85 9.81 13.37
N TYR A 131 4.54 9.37 12.32
CA TYR A 131 4.20 9.72 10.94
C TYR A 131 2.85 9.17 10.50
N SER A 132 2.47 7.96 10.93
CA SER A 132 1.15 7.41 10.57
C SER A 132 0.01 8.20 11.21
N VAL A 133 0.15 8.61 12.47
CA VAL A 133 -0.83 9.47 13.15
C VAL A 133 -0.90 10.84 12.48
N LEU A 134 0.24 11.45 12.16
CA LEU A 134 0.27 12.74 11.45
C LEU A 134 -0.41 12.66 10.08
N ALA A 135 -0.19 11.59 9.32
CA ALA A 135 -0.82 11.39 8.02
C ALA A 135 -2.34 11.33 8.13
N VAL A 136 -2.87 10.61 9.13
CA VAL A 136 -4.32 10.56 9.42
C VAL A 136 -4.84 11.94 9.77
N VAL A 137 -4.16 12.68 10.65
CA VAL A 137 -4.59 14.03 11.07
C VAL A 137 -4.64 14.98 9.87
N VAL A 138 -3.62 14.97 9.01
CA VAL A 138 -3.58 15.82 7.81
C VAL A 138 -4.75 15.54 6.88
N VAL A 139 -5.05 14.26 6.63
CA VAL A 139 -6.16 13.89 5.74
C VAL A 139 -7.52 14.17 6.38
N LEU A 140 -7.65 14.03 7.70
CA LEU A 140 -8.85 14.45 8.41
C LEU A 140 -9.08 15.96 8.28
N VAL A 141 -8.04 16.78 8.48
CA VAL A 141 -8.15 18.24 8.29
C VAL A 141 -8.52 18.57 6.85
N LEU A 142 -7.87 17.94 5.86
CA LEU A 142 -8.21 18.15 4.44
C LEU A 142 -9.66 17.77 4.14
N SER A 143 -10.16 16.67 4.71
CA SER A 143 -11.55 16.25 4.52
C SER A 143 -12.60 17.18 5.15
N THR A 144 -12.19 18.11 6.03
CA THR A 144 -13.09 19.14 6.58
C THR A 144 -13.08 20.44 5.77
N LEU A 145 -12.15 20.60 4.83
CA LEU A 145 -12.01 21.79 3.99
C LEU A 145 -12.74 21.66 2.64
N GLU A 146 -13.14 20.43 2.26
CA GLU A 146 -14.02 20.13 1.13
C GLU A 146 -15.48 20.03 1.57
#